data_AF-A0A957KCF2-F1
#
_entry.id   AF-A0A957KCF2-F1
#
_cell.length_a   1.000
_cell.length_b   1.000
_cell.length_c   1.000
_cell.angle_alpha   90.00
_cell.angle_beta   90.00
_cell.angle_gamma   90.00
#
_symmetry.space_group_name_H-M   'P 1'
#
loop_
_entity.id
_entity.type
_entity.pdbx_description
1 polymer ?
#
loop_
_entity_poly.entity_id
_entity_poly.type
_entity_poly.pdbx_seq_one_letter_code
_entity_poly.pdbx_strand_id
1 'polypeptide(L)' 'MANDKVKIIVPGLEPNQNIPEHSEMTAMYHFLEGNGWMLVDGERLAVAPGATVVMPVGTVRGMEAETRLAFLATRIA' A
#
# COMPACT_ATOMS: atom_id res chain seq x y z
N MET A 1 7.03 5.76 24.85
CA MET A 1 7.88 6.41 23.82
C MET A 1 7.48 5.79 22.50
N ALA A 2 7.07 6.60 21.51
CA ALA A 2 6.86 6.07 20.16
C ALA A 2 8.19 5.44 19.72
N ASN A 3 8.14 4.20 19.25
CA ASN A 3 9.33 3.58 18.69
C ASN A 3 9.44 4.20 17.29
N ASP A 4 10.53 4.93 17.04
CA ASP A 4 10.70 5.68 15.79
C ASP A 4 11.23 4.78 14.66
N LYS A 5 10.88 3.48 14.67
CA LYS A 5 11.44 2.53 13.71
C LYS A 5 10.61 2.52 12.45
N VAL A 6 11.30 2.63 11.33
CA VAL A 6 10.70 2.54 10.01
C VAL A 6 11.17 1.26 9.34
N LYS A 7 10.23 0.46 8.84
CA LYS A 7 10.50 -0.64 7.93
C LYS A 7 10.08 -0.24 6.53
N ILE A 8 11.00 -0.31 5.58
CA ILE A 8 10.73 -0.02 4.17
C ILE A 8 10.90 -1.33 3.40
N ILE A 9 9.93 -1.64 2.55
CA ILE A 9 10.00 -2.75 1.59
C ILE A 9 9.52 -2.25 0.23
N VAL A 10 9.92 -2.95 -0.83
CA VAL A 10 9.44 -2.69 -2.21
C VAL A 10 8.72 -3.95 -2.69
N PRO A 11 7.39 -4.06 -2.49
CA PRO A 11 6.62 -5.17 -3.02
C PRO A 11 6.43 -5.04 -4.54
N GLY A 12 6.31 -6.19 -5.19
CA GLY A 12 5.90 -6.32 -6.58
C GLY A 12 4.71 -7.27 -6.69
N LEU A 13 3.73 -6.91 -7.51
CA LEU A 13 2.57 -7.73 -7.85
C LEU A 13 2.49 -7.86 -9.37
N GLU A 14 2.21 -9.06 -9.85
CA GLU A 14 1.87 -9.33 -11.25
C GLU A 14 0.38 -9.05 -11.51
N PRO A 15 -0.06 -8.88 -12.77
CA PRO A 15 -1.47 -8.65 -13.09
C PRO A 15 -2.39 -9.69 -12.47
N ASN A 16 -3.50 -9.23 -11.89
CA ASN A 16 -4.50 -10.02 -11.16
C ASN A 16 -4.03 -10.59 -9.80
N GLN A 17 -2.80 -10.30 -9.35
CA GLN A 17 -2.42 -10.56 -7.97
C GLN A 17 -2.98 -9.48 -7.04
N ASN A 18 -3.24 -9.89 -5.81
CA ASN A 18 -3.80 -9.01 -4.80
C ASN A 18 -3.13 -9.23 -3.43
N ILE A 19 -3.21 -8.19 -2.60
CA ILE A 19 -2.95 -8.27 -1.17
C ILE A 19 -4.33 -8.20 -0.49
N PRO A 20 -4.74 -9.26 0.24
CA PRO A 20 -6.02 -9.26 0.95
C PRO A 20 -6.10 -8.13 1.98
N GLU A 21 -7.33 -7.70 2.29
CA GLU A 21 -7.59 -6.69 3.29
C GLU A 21 -7.11 -7.13 4.68
N HIS A 22 -6.32 -6.27 5.33
CA HIS A 22 -5.84 -6.47 6.69
C HIS A 22 -5.68 -5.12 7.39
N SER A 23 -5.82 -5.09 8.71
CA SER A 23 -5.47 -3.93 9.53
C SER A 23 -4.01 -4.02 9.97
N GLU A 24 -3.34 -2.88 10.05
CA GLU A 24 -1.94 -2.82 10.51
C GLU A 24 -1.60 -1.48 11.17
N MET A 25 -0.31 -1.30 11.47
CA MET A 25 0.28 -0.03 11.89
C MET A 25 0.19 1.04 10.79
N THR A 26 0.48 2.28 11.16
CA THR A 26 0.58 3.41 10.23
C THR A 26 1.55 3.08 9.09
N ALA A 27 1.09 3.29 7.86
CA ALA A 27 1.88 3.02 6.67
C ALA A 27 1.71 4.10 5.59
N MET A 28 2.73 4.25 4.75
CA MET A 28 2.70 5.09 3.55
C MET A 28 3.17 4.26 2.36
N TYR A 29 2.35 4.18 1.32
CA TYR A 29 2.69 3.52 0.06
C TYR A 29 2.91 4.57 -1.03
N HIS A 30 4.04 4.48 -1.72
CA HIS A 30 4.34 5.33 -2.89
C HIS A 30 4.53 4.45 -4.13
N PHE A 31 3.73 4.66 -5.17
CA PHE A 31 3.69 3.80 -6.34
C PHE A 31 4.76 4.20 -7.36
N LEU A 32 5.53 3.21 -7.82
CA LEU A 32 6.72 3.40 -8.67
C LEU A 32 6.46 2.96 -10.12
N GLU A 33 5.69 1.89 -10.31
CA GLU A 33 5.41 1.27 -11.61
C GLU A 33 4.00 0.69 -11.59
N GLY A 34 3.31 0.79 -12.73
CA GLY A 34 2.02 0.12 -12.95
C GLY A 34 0.80 0.82 -12.37
N ASN A 35 -0.35 0.20 -12.61
CA ASN A 35 -1.65 0.71 -12.19
C ASN A 35 -2.44 -0.37 -11.45
N GLY A 36 -3.33 0.08 -10.57
CA GLY A 36 -4.21 -0.80 -9.83
C GLY A 36 -5.12 -0.04 -8.89
N TRP A 37 -5.57 -0.75 -7.86
CA TRP A 37 -6.48 -0.21 -6.87
C TRP A 37 -5.99 -0.50 -5.48
N MET A 38 -5.97 0.55 -4.65
CA MET A 38 -5.77 0.40 -3.23
C MET A 38 -7.14 0.39 -2.55
N LEU A 39 -7.37 -0.64 -1.73
CA LEU A 39 -8.56 -0.72 -0.88
C LEU A 39 -8.20 -0.08 0.45
N VAL A 40 -8.97 0.91 0.92
CA VAL A 40 -8.73 1.63 2.17
C VAL A 40 -10.06 1.89 2.86
N ASP A 41 -10.30 1.26 4.01
CA ASP A 41 -11.54 1.38 4.80
C ASP A 41 -12.83 1.24 3.95
N GLY A 42 -12.81 0.31 2.99
CA GLY A 42 -13.93 0.04 2.07
C GLY A 42 -14.00 0.94 0.82
N GLU A 43 -13.13 1.95 0.70
CA GLU A 43 -12.97 2.75 -0.51
C GLU A 43 -11.96 2.15 -1.47
N ARG A 44 -12.20 2.30 -2.77
CA ARG A 44 -11.33 1.79 -3.84
C ARG A 44 -10.66 2.97 -4.55
N LEU A 45 -9.40 3.22 -4.22
CA LEU A 45 -8.61 4.35 -4.71
C LEU A 45 -7.76 3.91 -5.91
N ALA A 46 -7.89 4.59 -7.05
CA ALA A 46 -7.04 4.34 -8.20
C ALA A 46 -5.60 4.75 -7.90
N VAL A 47 -4.64 3.88 -8.22
CA VAL A 47 -3.22 4.14 -8.02
C VAL A 47 -2.43 3.94 -9.32
N ALA A 48 -1.43 4.79 -9.50
CA ALA A 48 -0.55 4.85 -10.66
C ALA A 48 0.80 5.43 -10.21
N PRO A 49 1.86 5.40 -11.03
CA PRO A 49 3.17 5.91 -10.62
C PRO A 49 3.11 7.36 -10.14
N GLY A 50 3.74 7.63 -9.01
CA GLY A 50 3.72 8.95 -8.34
C GLY A 50 2.60 9.13 -7.31
N ALA A 51 1.57 8.27 -7.31
CA ALA A 51 0.56 8.29 -6.26
C ALA A 51 1.17 7.94 -4.90
N THR A 52 0.69 8.59 -3.83
CA THR A 52 1.07 8.29 -2.45
C THR A 52 -0.18 8.19 -1.60
N VAL A 53 -0.30 7.10 -0.85
CA VAL A 53 -1.41 6.86 0.08
C VAL A 53 -0.84 6.69 1.48
N VAL A 54 -1.35 7.48 2.42
CA VAL A 54 -1.01 7.41 3.85
C VAL A 54 -2.19 6.82 4.59
N MET A 55 -1.93 5.76 5.36
CA MET A 55 -2.95 5.01 6.09
C MET A 55 -2.59 5.05 7.57
N PRO A 56 -3.41 5.70 8.41
CA PRO A 56 -3.23 5.70 9.85
C PRO A 56 -3.28 4.30 10.46
N VAL A 57 -2.86 4.20 11.72
CA VAL A 57 -2.98 2.97 12.50
C VAL A 57 -4.44 2.48 12.53
N GLY A 58 -4.63 1.18 12.32
CA GLY A 58 -5.93 0.54 12.35
C GLY A 58 -6.72 0.58 11.04
N THR A 59 -6.30 1.39 10.05
CA THR A 59 -6.90 1.39 8.71
C THR A 59 -6.82 0.00 8.09
N VAL A 60 -7.96 -0.50 7.63
CA VAL A 60 -8.05 -1.76 6.86
C VAL A 60 -7.68 -1.46 5.43
N ARG A 61 -6.77 -2.26 4.87
CA ARG A 61 -6.23 -2.00 3.53
C ARG A 61 -5.88 -3.24 2.74
N GLY A 62 -5.99 -3.12 1.42
CA GLY A 62 -5.62 -4.15 0.45
C GLY A 62 -5.02 -3.55 -0.83
N MET A 63 -4.64 -4.42 -1.76
CA MET A 63 -4.11 -4.04 -3.06
C MET A 63 -4.64 -4.95 -4.15
N GLU A 64 -5.00 -4.39 -5.29
CA GLU A 64 -5.37 -5.14 -6.50
C GLU A 64 -4.54 -4.62 -7.68
N ALA A 65 -3.74 -5.49 -8.29
CA ALA A 65 -2.88 -5.11 -9.42
C ALA A 65 -3.59 -5.35 -10.75
N GLU A 66 -3.74 -4.30 -11.57
CA GLU A 66 -4.24 -4.43 -12.95
C GLU A 66 -3.10 -4.70 -13.94
N THR A 67 -1.95 -4.06 -13.71
CA THR A 67 -0.70 -4.35 -14.42
C THR A 67 0.33 -4.90 -13.44
N ARG A 68 1.53 -5.21 -13.94
CA ARG A 68 2.69 -5.34 -13.05
C ARG A 68 2.83 -4.05 -12.24
N LEU A 69 2.81 -4.17 -10.92
CA LEU A 69 2.74 -3.06 -9.98
C LEU A 69 3.92 -3.14 -9.01
N ALA A 70 4.62 -2.03 -8.80
CA ALA A 70 5.66 -1.92 -7.78
C ALA A 70 5.46 -0.65 -6.97
N PHE A 71 5.64 -0.74 -5.66
CA PHE A 71 5.48 0.40 -4.75
C PHE A 71 6.44 0.31 -3.58
N LEU A 72 6.77 1.45 -3.00
CA LEU A 72 7.53 1.55 -1.76
C LEU A 72 6.54 1.56 -0.59
N ALA A 73 6.56 0.53 0.23
CA ALA A 73 5.75 0.43 1.44
C ALA A 73 6.60 0.76 2.67
N THR A 74 6.24 1.87 3.30
CA THR A 74 6.85 2.34 4.55
C THR A 74 5.91 2.02 5.70
N ARG A 75 6.37 1.27 6.70
CA ARG A 75 5.64 1.01 7.93
C ARG A 75 6.34 1.69 9.11
N ILE A 76 5.58 2.43 9.90
CA ILE A 76 6.04 3.16 11.09
C ILE A 76 5.66 2.35 12.33
N ALA A 77 6.63 1.99 13.17
CA ALA A 77 6.45 1.04 14.28
C ALA A 77 7.16 1.45 15.57
#